data_AF-A0A9N9XTN2-F1
#
_entry.id   AF-A0A9N9XTN2-F1
#
_cell.length_a   1.000
_cell.length_b   1.000
_cell.length_c   1.000
_cell.angle_alpha   90.00
_cell.angle_beta   90.00
_cell.angle_gamma   90.00
#
_symmetry.space_group_name_H-M   'P 1'
#
loop_
_entity.id
_entity.type
_entity.pdbx_description
1 polymer ?
#
loop_
_entity_poly.entity_id
_entity_poly.type
_entity_poly.pdbx_seq_one_letter_code
_entity_poly.pdbx_strand_id
1 'polypeptide(L)'
;MDKFRFFKFSSQEKMGGDHSISDCGHSINGRPIHYKKKHALEGKNTYQAVGKNGVKQKIIPSRQPSIEPAIVCYSEFSRLKNQAKIVTPEERKARLDEAEREKSQKHFESQMRKEELKRSQKIQVSKPGGKLESLEEGSILLSRSQALQLEQDERVKQANSIILATKCRAIRHAQLTEKKLLEKELKEENKRLDLLMEQTRLEKVEAEEKRREEAERKRQRYIKEIQQQVREKEMLELFEAEKAEEECRLLNKVLVAQQKEEEQKAHDGAIYKRKLRDEFLKTTEEAEYFRTVREQEEKLREMRMNEFQRQKQEEEDARNRETAMKKAAIEREKERFLASHGKGDELKNMMEQFRLARSIEEKEKEWREKEKKEAEKRRAKLEELKKSRAEQIDASRKAQTVIIMRDKEDALKVAQHQRKLYDEHMAKEEKRREEKERHRLFLLEQINAKEKERIHFRMEKYEDGKAQRQEEVVMDKTIDDYLVQKIQGLRDLNMPENYIKDIERQVKAIKTK
;
A
#
# COMPACT_ATOMS: atom_id res chain seq x y z
N MET A 1 -12.29 13.83 -64.21
CA MET A 1 -12.40 13.82 -65.68
C MET A 1 -13.77 14.34 -66.04
N ASP A 2 -13.76 15.46 -66.75
CA ASP A 2 -14.88 16.38 -66.78
C ASP A 2 -15.69 16.24 -68.07
N LYS A 3 -16.99 16.53 -67.98
CA LYS A 3 -17.85 16.92 -69.11
C LYS A 3 -19.17 17.54 -68.64
N PHE A 4 -19.07 18.62 -67.87
CA PHE A 4 -20.17 19.59 -67.82
C PHE A 4 -20.38 20.14 -69.23
N ARG A 5 -21.52 19.82 -69.86
CA ARG A 5 -21.99 20.48 -71.08
C ARG A 5 -23.15 21.41 -70.74
N PHE A 6 -22.83 22.66 -70.45
CA PHE A 6 -23.81 23.74 -70.61
C PHE A 6 -24.12 23.89 -72.10
N PHE A 7 -25.41 23.85 -72.44
CA PHE A 7 -25.91 24.38 -73.70
C PHE A 7 -27.01 25.40 -73.41
N LYS A 8 -26.66 26.68 -73.51
CA LYS A 8 -27.65 27.71 -73.83
C LYS A 8 -27.94 27.58 -75.33
N PHE A 9 -29.20 27.40 -75.70
CA PHE A 9 -29.64 27.66 -77.08
C PHE A 9 -30.51 28.91 -77.09
N SER A 10 -30.03 29.94 -77.78
CA SER A 10 -30.72 31.21 -77.99
C SER A 10 -31.12 31.32 -79.47
N SER A 11 -32.27 30.75 -79.81
CA SER A 11 -32.89 30.92 -81.13
C SER A 11 -34.41 30.78 -81.05
N GLN A 12 -35.12 31.91 -80.97
CA GLN A 12 -36.49 31.97 -81.47
C GLN A 12 -36.45 32.13 -82.99
N GLU A 13 -35.98 31.09 -83.68
CA GLU A 13 -36.28 30.92 -85.09
C GLU A 13 -37.80 30.80 -85.25
N LYS A 14 -38.36 31.46 -86.27
CA LYS A 14 -39.80 31.46 -86.55
C LYS A 14 -40.23 30.11 -87.12
N MET A 15 -40.34 29.11 -86.25
CA MET A 15 -40.87 27.79 -86.58
C MET A 15 -42.25 27.91 -87.23
N GLY A 16 -42.38 27.42 -88.46
CA GLY A 16 -43.55 27.66 -89.31
C GLY A 16 -44.88 27.26 -88.65
N GLY A 17 -45.85 28.17 -88.73
CA GLY A 17 -47.20 27.98 -88.17
C GLY A 17 -47.97 29.29 -87.99
N ASP A 18 -47.28 30.36 -87.60
CA ASP A 18 -47.90 31.66 -87.24
C ASP A 18 -48.22 32.54 -88.47
N HIS A 19 -49.05 32.01 -89.38
CA HIS A 19 -49.67 32.74 -90.49
C HIS A 19 -51.12 33.09 -90.14
N SER A 20 -51.72 34.08 -90.81
CA SER A 20 -53.11 34.46 -90.54
C SER A 20 -54.09 33.45 -91.15
N ILE A 21 -55.34 33.47 -90.69
CA ILE A 21 -56.39 32.58 -91.22
C ILE A 21 -56.64 32.82 -92.73
N SER A 22 -56.40 34.04 -93.21
CA SER A 22 -56.43 34.43 -94.63
C SER A 22 -55.30 33.81 -95.47
N ASP A 23 -54.19 33.39 -94.86
CA ASP A 23 -53.00 32.89 -95.56
C ASP A 23 -52.97 31.33 -95.62
N CYS A 24 -53.96 30.65 -95.02
CA CYS A 24 -53.92 29.22 -94.79
C CYS A 24 -54.47 28.40 -95.96
N GLY A 25 -53.63 28.10 -96.95
CA GLY A 25 -54.00 27.30 -98.14
C GLY A 25 -54.31 25.81 -97.89
N HIS A 26 -54.33 25.33 -96.64
CA HIS A 26 -54.53 23.91 -96.31
C HIS A 26 -55.63 23.74 -95.25
N SER A 27 -56.78 23.22 -95.68
CA SER A 27 -57.94 22.95 -94.82
C SER A 27 -58.46 21.51 -94.99
N ILE A 28 -59.00 20.96 -93.89
CA ILE A 28 -59.80 19.73 -93.89
C ILE A 28 -61.19 20.09 -93.39
N ASN A 29 -62.23 19.65 -94.11
CA ASN A 29 -63.63 19.95 -93.81
C ASN A 29 -63.90 21.46 -93.60
N GLY A 30 -63.25 22.31 -94.40
CA GLY A 30 -63.38 23.78 -94.34
C GLY A 30 -62.72 24.44 -93.12
N ARG A 31 -61.88 23.74 -92.36
CA ARG A 31 -61.12 24.30 -91.23
C ARG A 31 -59.60 24.22 -91.47
N PRO A 32 -58.82 25.27 -91.15
CA PRO A 32 -57.37 25.27 -91.32
C PRO A 32 -56.69 24.22 -90.42
N ILE A 33 -55.69 23.52 -90.95
CA ILE A 33 -54.99 22.42 -90.26
C ILE A 33 -53.79 22.94 -89.45
N HIS A 34 -53.15 24.01 -89.94
CA HIS A 34 -51.89 24.53 -89.39
C HIS A 34 -52.07 25.77 -88.49
N TYR A 35 -53.31 26.24 -88.31
CA TYR A 35 -53.62 27.37 -87.45
C TYR A 35 -53.37 27.02 -85.98
N LYS A 36 -52.48 27.77 -85.33
CA LYS A 36 -52.25 27.71 -83.88
C LYS A 36 -52.82 28.97 -83.23
N LYS A 37 -53.82 28.78 -82.38
CA LYS A 37 -54.36 29.86 -81.53
C LYS A 37 -53.27 30.33 -80.58
N LYS A 38 -53.04 31.65 -80.55
CA LYS A 38 -52.05 32.30 -79.70
C LYS A 38 -52.41 32.11 -78.22
N HIS A 39 -53.71 32.11 -77.91
CA HIS A 39 -54.23 31.84 -76.56
C HIS A 39 -55.45 30.90 -76.60
N ALA A 40 -55.62 30.07 -75.56
CA ALA A 40 -56.65 29.01 -75.51
C ALA A 40 -58.12 29.50 -75.54
N LEU A 41 -58.34 30.81 -75.43
CA LEU A 41 -59.64 31.49 -75.46
C LEU A 41 -60.03 32.02 -76.86
N GLU A 42 -59.10 32.01 -77.80
CA GLU A 42 -59.28 32.58 -79.15
C GLU A 42 -60.41 31.88 -79.92
N GLY A 43 -61.36 32.67 -80.44
CA GLY A 43 -62.54 32.16 -81.14
C GLY A 43 -63.60 31.47 -80.26
N LYS A 44 -63.62 31.72 -78.94
CA LYS A 44 -64.62 31.14 -78.02
C LYS A 44 -65.39 32.23 -77.27
N ASN A 45 -66.71 32.06 -77.16
CA ASN A 45 -67.55 32.94 -76.34
C ASN A 45 -67.16 32.77 -74.86
N THR A 46 -66.78 33.88 -74.22
CA THR A 46 -66.43 33.93 -72.80
C THR A 46 -67.32 34.95 -72.08
N TYR A 47 -67.55 34.73 -70.79
CA TYR A 47 -68.12 35.75 -69.90
C TYR A 47 -67.17 36.01 -68.73
N GLN A 48 -67.20 37.22 -68.19
CA GLN A 48 -66.41 37.57 -67.02
C GLN A 48 -67.18 37.19 -65.75
N ALA A 49 -66.67 36.19 -65.04
CA ALA A 49 -67.19 35.80 -63.73
C ALA A 49 -66.37 36.50 -62.64
N VAL A 50 -66.97 37.48 -61.96
CA VAL A 50 -66.37 38.12 -60.79
C VAL A 50 -66.48 37.19 -59.59
N GLY A 51 -65.36 36.86 -58.95
CA GLY A 51 -65.32 36.04 -57.73
C GLY A 51 -64.40 36.65 -56.68
N LYS A 52 -64.38 36.07 -55.47
CA LYS A 52 -63.58 36.57 -54.33
C LYS A 52 -62.05 36.66 -54.59
N ASN A 53 -61.56 36.02 -55.65
CA ASN A 53 -60.14 36.00 -56.04
C ASN A 53 -59.94 36.61 -57.43
N GLY A 54 -60.60 37.76 -57.68
CA GLY A 54 -60.51 38.52 -58.93
C GLY A 54 -61.48 38.08 -60.04
N VAL A 55 -61.48 38.85 -61.12
CA VAL A 55 -62.30 38.59 -62.32
C VAL A 55 -61.68 37.47 -63.14
N LYS A 56 -62.45 36.41 -63.42
CA LYS A 56 -62.00 35.28 -64.25
C LYS A 56 -62.87 35.15 -65.49
N GLN A 57 -62.26 35.22 -66.67
CA GLN A 57 -62.93 34.86 -67.92
C GLN A 57 -63.23 33.36 -67.91
N LYS A 58 -64.51 32.99 -68.01
CA LYS A 58 -64.96 31.61 -68.17
C LYS A 58 -65.47 31.39 -69.59
N ILE A 59 -65.04 30.29 -70.20
CA ILE A 59 -65.54 29.83 -71.50
C ILE A 59 -66.99 29.35 -71.34
N ILE A 60 -67.87 29.78 -72.22
CA ILE A 60 -69.23 29.23 -72.34
C ILE A 60 -69.14 27.91 -73.13
N PRO A 61 -69.61 26.77 -72.60
CA PRO A 61 -69.61 25.51 -73.34
C PRO A 61 -70.50 25.60 -74.59
N SER A 62 -69.88 25.55 -75.78
CA SER A 62 -70.60 25.40 -77.05
C SER A 62 -70.94 23.94 -77.31
N ARG A 63 -72.11 23.67 -77.91
CA ARG A 63 -72.46 22.34 -78.44
C ARG A 63 -71.71 21.99 -79.74
N GLN A 64 -71.09 22.97 -80.40
CA GLN A 64 -70.24 22.70 -81.56
C GLN A 64 -68.81 22.36 -81.11
N PRO A 65 -68.18 21.29 -81.62
CA PRO A 65 -66.81 20.94 -81.26
C PRO A 65 -65.83 21.99 -81.80
N SER A 66 -65.25 22.78 -80.88
CA SER A 66 -64.13 23.70 -81.11
C SER A 66 -62.79 22.93 -81.15
N ILE A 67 -62.78 21.88 -81.96
CA ILE A 67 -61.62 21.02 -82.23
C ILE A 67 -61.19 21.29 -83.67
N GLU A 68 -59.93 21.65 -83.84
CA GLU A 68 -59.24 21.66 -85.14
C GLU A 68 -58.53 20.30 -85.34
N PRO A 69 -58.52 19.73 -86.56
CA PRO A 69 -57.93 18.41 -86.81
C PRO A 69 -56.40 18.45 -86.74
N ALA A 70 -55.80 17.72 -85.79
CA ALA A 70 -54.36 17.61 -85.63
C ALA A 70 -53.85 16.25 -86.11
N ILE A 71 -52.78 16.25 -86.92
CA ILE A 71 -52.11 15.02 -87.40
C ILE A 71 -51.13 14.53 -86.32
N VAL A 72 -51.30 13.29 -85.88
CA VAL A 72 -50.49 12.66 -84.82
C VAL A 72 -49.83 11.39 -85.37
N CYS A 73 -48.55 11.18 -85.05
CA CYS A 73 -47.80 10.00 -85.52
C CYS A 73 -48.29 8.70 -84.84
N TYR A 74 -48.18 7.56 -85.54
CA TYR A 74 -48.67 6.27 -85.03
C TYR A 74 -47.97 5.81 -83.74
N SER A 75 -46.70 6.18 -83.55
CA SER A 75 -45.95 5.93 -82.31
C SER A 75 -46.47 6.75 -81.13
N GLU A 76 -46.75 8.03 -81.34
CA GLU A 76 -47.42 8.92 -80.38
C GLU A 76 -48.82 8.38 -80.03
N PHE A 77 -49.62 8.00 -81.02
CA PHE A 77 -50.93 7.38 -80.82
C PHE A 77 -50.85 6.09 -80.00
N SER A 78 -49.88 5.21 -80.30
CA SER A 78 -49.68 3.96 -79.56
C SER A 78 -49.22 4.21 -78.12
N ARG A 79 -48.35 5.20 -77.87
CA ARG A 79 -47.96 5.63 -76.53
C ARG A 79 -49.19 6.13 -75.75
N LEU A 80 -49.99 7.02 -76.36
CA LEU A 80 -51.20 7.56 -75.75
C LEU A 80 -52.23 6.48 -75.46
N LYS A 81 -52.44 5.52 -76.38
CA LYS A 81 -53.33 4.37 -76.18
C LYS A 81 -52.90 3.49 -75.00
N ASN A 82 -51.59 3.24 -74.86
CA ASN A 82 -51.06 2.45 -73.74
C ASN A 82 -51.11 3.23 -72.41
N GLN A 83 -50.89 4.54 -72.42
CA GLN A 83 -51.05 5.43 -71.26
C GLN A 83 -52.52 5.62 -70.86
N ALA A 84 -53.45 5.47 -71.80
CA ALA A 84 -54.90 5.53 -71.58
C ALA A 84 -55.50 4.21 -71.05
N LYS A 85 -54.71 3.15 -70.81
CA LYS A 85 -55.21 1.97 -70.09
C LYS A 85 -55.54 2.37 -68.65
N ILE A 86 -56.82 2.39 -68.31
CA ILE A 86 -57.30 2.65 -66.96
C ILE A 86 -56.85 1.50 -66.05
N VAL A 87 -55.78 1.72 -65.28
CA VAL A 87 -55.27 0.76 -64.29
C VAL A 87 -56.29 0.65 -63.15
N THR A 88 -56.79 -0.56 -62.90
CA THR A 88 -57.75 -0.80 -61.80
C THR A 88 -57.09 -0.57 -60.43
N PRO A 89 -57.84 -0.27 -59.36
CA PRO A 89 -57.27 -0.16 -58.02
C PRO A 89 -56.58 -1.45 -57.56
N GLU A 90 -56.99 -2.60 -58.10
CA GLU A 90 -56.41 -3.92 -57.82
C GLU A 90 -55.08 -4.15 -58.56
N GLU A 91 -55.02 -3.87 -59.88
CA GLU A 91 -53.75 -3.88 -60.63
C GLU A 91 -52.72 -2.94 -60.00
N ARG A 92 -53.17 -1.80 -59.46
CA ARG A 92 -52.33 -0.82 -58.77
C ARG A 92 -51.82 -1.33 -57.42
N LYS A 93 -52.61 -2.07 -56.65
CA LYS A 93 -52.17 -2.72 -55.40
C LYS A 93 -51.16 -3.82 -55.69
N ALA A 94 -51.51 -4.78 -56.56
CA ALA A 94 -50.63 -5.90 -56.89
C ALA A 94 -49.23 -5.45 -57.36
N ARG A 95 -49.14 -4.37 -58.15
CA ARG A 95 -47.85 -3.78 -58.57
C ARG A 95 -47.06 -3.12 -57.41
N LEU A 96 -47.74 -2.56 -56.42
CA LEU A 96 -47.09 -2.03 -55.20
C LEU A 96 -46.58 -3.19 -54.32
N ASP A 97 -47.43 -4.19 -54.09
CA ASP A 97 -47.11 -5.36 -53.26
C ASP A 97 -45.90 -6.13 -53.83
N GLU A 98 -45.83 -6.32 -55.15
CA GLU A 98 -44.68 -6.97 -55.80
C GLU A 98 -43.40 -6.14 -55.69
N ALA A 99 -43.50 -4.82 -55.86
CA ALA A 99 -42.37 -3.91 -55.71
C ALA A 99 -41.89 -3.78 -54.24
N GLU A 100 -42.76 -4.06 -53.27
CA GLU A 100 -42.40 -4.16 -51.85
C GLU A 100 -41.73 -5.50 -51.52
N ARG A 101 -42.24 -6.62 -52.07
CA ARG A 101 -41.57 -7.94 -51.97
C ARG A 101 -40.15 -7.88 -52.53
N GLU A 102 -39.95 -7.37 -53.75
CA GLU A 102 -38.61 -7.22 -54.34
C GLU A 102 -37.66 -6.40 -53.46
N LYS A 103 -38.15 -5.28 -52.88
CA LYS A 103 -37.35 -4.45 -51.97
C LYS A 103 -36.98 -5.20 -50.69
N SER A 104 -37.92 -5.96 -50.11
CA SER A 104 -37.68 -6.74 -48.89
C SER A 104 -36.60 -7.81 -49.09
N GLN A 105 -36.63 -8.52 -50.22
CA GLN A 105 -35.63 -9.52 -50.61
C GLN A 105 -34.25 -8.89 -50.80
N LYS A 106 -34.15 -7.83 -51.61
CA LYS A 106 -32.89 -7.10 -51.88
C LYS A 106 -32.30 -6.48 -50.61
N HIS A 107 -33.14 -6.05 -49.67
CA HIS A 107 -32.71 -5.57 -48.36
C HIS A 107 -32.19 -6.71 -47.47
N PHE A 108 -32.87 -7.87 -47.43
CA PHE A 108 -32.43 -9.04 -46.68
C PHE A 108 -31.06 -9.56 -47.15
N GLU A 109 -30.87 -9.73 -48.47
CA GLU A 109 -29.57 -10.10 -49.04
C GLU A 109 -28.44 -9.11 -48.72
N SER A 110 -28.78 -7.82 -48.63
CA SER A 110 -27.84 -6.76 -48.27
C SER A 110 -27.46 -6.83 -46.79
N GLN A 111 -28.41 -7.14 -45.90
CA GLN A 111 -28.13 -7.38 -44.49
C GLN A 111 -27.26 -8.63 -44.29
N MET A 112 -27.57 -9.75 -44.95
CA MET A 112 -26.77 -10.98 -44.87
C MET A 112 -25.31 -10.74 -45.28
N ARG A 113 -25.07 -10.11 -46.44
CA ARG A 113 -23.70 -9.72 -46.88
C ARG A 113 -23.02 -8.74 -45.92
N LYS A 114 -23.77 -7.82 -45.31
CA LYS A 114 -23.24 -6.86 -44.32
C LYS A 114 -22.88 -7.53 -43.00
N GLU A 115 -23.58 -8.59 -42.59
CA GLU A 115 -23.18 -9.42 -41.46
C GLU A 115 -21.96 -10.27 -41.76
N GLU A 116 -21.90 -10.89 -42.94
CA GLU A 116 -20.76 -11.71 -43.37
C GLU A 116 -19.47 -10.88 -43.47
N LEU A 117 -19.55 -9.65 -44.00
CA LEU A 117 -18.46 -8.67 -43.95
C LEU A 117 -18.08 -8.28 -42.51
N LYS A 118 -19.04 -8.08 -41.60
CA LYS A 118 -18.75 -7.83 -40.18
C LYS A 118 -18.09 -9.02 -39.48
N ARG A 119 -18.48 -10.25 -39.82
CA ARG A 119 -17.91 -11.49 -39.26
C ARG A 119 -16.46 -11.66 -39.74
N SER A 120 -16.21 -11.52 -41.04
CA SER A 120 -14.86 -11.61 -41.63
C SER A 120 -13.92 -10.47 -41.20
N GLN A 121 -14.40 -9.22 -41.09
CA GLN A 121 -13.59 -8.10 -40.58
C GLN A 121 -13.14 -8.31 -39.12
N LYS A 122 -13.98 -8.92 -38.27
CA LYS A 122 -13.59 -9.29 -36.89
C LYS A 122 -12.50 -10.38 -36.83
N ILE A 123 -12.30 -11.14 -37.91
CA ILE A 123 -11.35 -12.26 -37.99
C ILE A 123 -10.00 -11.81 -38.58
N GLN A 124 -9.86 -10.57 -39.07
CA GLN A 124 -8.55 -9.99 -39.42
C GLN A 124 -7.77 -9.59 -38.16
N VAL A 125 -7.29 -10.60 -37.44
CA VAL A 125 -6.40 -10.46 -36.28
C VAL A 125 -5.12 -9.72 -36.69
N SER A 126 -4.70 -8.77 -35.87
CA SER A 126 -3.45 -8.03 -36.02
C SER A 126 -2.27 -8.97 -36.22
N LYS A 127 -1.42 -8.73 -37.23
CA LYS A 127 -0.19 -9.51 -37.45
C LYS A 127 0.61 -9.62 -36.13
N PRO A 128 0.98 -10.84 -35.68
CA PRO A 128 1.95 -11.01 -34.60
C PRO A 128 3.34 -10.59 -35.10
N GLY A 129 4.18 -10.08 -34.19
CA GLY A 129 5.46 -9.43 -34.53
C GLY A 129 5.82 -8.41 -33.47
N GLY A 130 5.52 -7.12 -33.68
CA GLY A 130 5.92 -6.06 -32.75
C GLY A 130 5.03 -5.82 -31.52
N LYS A 131 3.83 -6.41 -31.43
CA LYS A 131 2.90 -6.11 -30.32
C LYS A 131 3.13 -6.93 -29.05
N LEU A 132 3.76 -8.10 -29.13
CA LEU A 132 3.95 -8.95 -27.95
C LEU A 132 5.05 -8.37 -27.05
N GLU A 133 6.19 -8.04 -27.66
CA GLU A 133 7.34 -7.38 -27.02
C GLU A 133 6.92 -6.06 -26.34
N SER A 134 6.19 -5.16 -27.03
CA SER A 134 5.67 -3.93 -26.41
C SER A 134 4.60 -4.14 -25.32
N LEU A 135 3.92 -5.29 -25.29
CA LEU A 135 3.00 -5.65 -24.19
C LEU A 135 3.77 -6.20 -22.99
N GLU A 136 4.84 -6.97 -23.22
CA GLU A 136 5.75 -7.46 -22.18
C GLU A 136 6.53 -6.29 -21.56
N GLU A 137 7.15 -5.42 -22.36
CA GLU A 137 7.75 -4.15 -21.92
C GLU A 137 6.76 -3.29 -21.14
N GLY A 138 5.53 -3.13 -21.64
CA GLY A 138 4.46 -2.39 -20.96
C GLY A 138 4.06 -3.00 -19.62
N SER A 139 4.03 -4.33 -19.52
CA SER A 139 3.75 -5.04 -18.26
C SER A 139 4.89 -4.90 -17.24
N ILE A 140 6.15 -4.93 -17.69
CA ILE A 140 7.34 -4.71 -16.87
C ILE A 140 7.39 -3.26 -16.38
N LEU A 141 7.06 -2.28 -17.24
CA LEU A 141 6.96 -0.88 -16.87
C LEU A 141 5.86 -0.65 -15.82
N LEU A 142 4.68 -1.25 -16.01
CA LEU A 142 3.56 -1.17 -15.06
C LEU A 142 3.90 -1.80 -13.71
N SER A 143 4.44 -3.02 -13.72
CA SER A 143 4.88 -3.74 -12.51
C SER A 143 5.97 -2.95 -11.75
N ARG A 144 6.95 -2.40 -12.48
CA ARG A 144 7.97 -1.51 -11.90
C ARG A 144 7.38 -0.22 -11.33
N SER A 145 6.36 0.36 -11.97
CA SER A 145 5.66 1.55 -11.46
C SER A 145 4.90 1.24 -10.17
N GLN A 146 4.18 0.13 -10.12
CA GLN A 146 3.49 -0.36 -8.91
C GLN A 146 4.47 -0.67 -7.77
N ALA A 147 5.59 -1.33 -8.07
CA ALA A 147 6.65 -1.55 -7.09
C ALA A 147 7.25 -0.23 -6.57
N LEU A 148 7.48 0.76 -7.44
CA LEU A 148 7.96 2.09 -7.03
C LEU A 148 6.93 2.87 -6.19
N GLN A 149 5.63 2.64 -6.38
CA GLN A 149 4.58 3.20 -5.51
C GLN A 149 4.62 2.55 -4.12
N LEU A 150 4.68 1.22 -4.04
CA LEU A 150 4.82 0.48 -2.77
C LEU A 150 6.14 0.82 -2.03
N GLU A 151 7.22 1.12 -2.75
CA GLU A 151 8.48 1.61 -2.16
C GLU A 151 8.37 3.04 -1.56
N GLN A 152 7.29 3.78 -1.84
CA GLN A 152 7.02 5.07 -1.18
C GLN A 152 6.24 4.95 0.13
N ASP A 153 5.68 3.79 0.47
CA ASP A 153 5.04 3.58 1.77
C ASP A 153 6.07 3.67 2.91
N GLU A 154 5.76 4.43 3.96
CA GLU A 154 6.64 4.60 5.12
C GLU A 154 6.92 3.28 5.85
N ARG A 155 5.96 2.34 5.82
CA ARG A 155 6.14 0.96 6.32
C ARG A 155 7.25 0.22 5.56
N VAL A 156 7.29 0.39 4.24
CA VAL A 156 8.27 -0.24 3.35
C VAL A 156 9.63 0.45 3.45
N LYS A 157 9.67 1.78 3.53
CA LYS A 157 10.91 2.56 3.80
C LYS A 157 11.56 2.15 5.14
N GLN A 158 10.77 2.00 6.20
CA GLN A 158 11.28 1.54 7.50
C GLN A 158 11.80 0.09 7.43
N ALA A 159 11.10 -0.82 6.74
CA ALA A 159 11.58 -2.17 6.48
C ALA A 159 12.89 -2.18 5.67
N ASN A 160 13.02 -1.33 4.64
CA ASN A 160 14.24 -1.18 3.84
C ASN A 160 15.44 -0.74 4.71
N SER A 161 15.21 0.19 5.65
CA SER A 161 16.23 0.63 6.62
C SER A 161 16.72 -0.51 7.52
N ILE A 162 15.79 -1.32 8.06
CA ILE A 162 16.10 -2.52 8.85
C ILE A 162 16.89 -3.56 8.02
N ILE A 163 16.47 -3.80 6.78
CA ILE A 163 17.15 -4.71 5.85
C ILE A 163 18.58 -4.25 5.57
N LEU A 164 18.80 -2.96 5.32
CA LEU A 164 20.12 -2.38 5.09
C LEU A 164 21.02 -2.49 6.33
N ALA A 165 20.53 -2.07 7.50
CA ALA A 165 21.25 -2.18 8.76
C ALA A 165 21.63 -3.63 9.08
N THR A 166 20.75 -4.58 8.77
CA THR A 166 20.98 -6.02 8.96
C THR A 166 22.00 -6.58 7.98
N LYS A 167 21.99 -6.17 6.69
CA LYS A 167 23.06 -6.51 5.73
C LYS A 167 24.43 -6.00 6.21
N CYS A 168 24.51 -4.76 6.68
CA CYS A 168 25.74 -4.22 7.26
C CYS A 168 26.21 -5.00 8.51
N ARG A 169 25.28 -5.45 9.36
CA ARG A 169 25.57 -6.31 10.51
C ARG A 169 26.11 -7.68 10.08
N ALA A 170 25.52 -8.31 9.06
CA ALA A 170 25.97 -9.61 8.55
C ALA A 170 27.40 -9.54 7.99
N ILE A 171 27.69 -8.54 7.15
CA ILE A 171 29.03 -8.28 6.60
C ILE A 171 30.06 -8.08 7.72
N ARG A 172 29.73 -7.25 8.73
CA ARG A 172 30.62 -7.02 9.89
C ARG A 172 30.91 -8.29 10.67
N HIS A 173 29.93 -9.19 10.84
CA HIS A 173 30.16 -10.47 11.52
C HIS A 173 31.07 -11.40 10.70
N ALA A 174 30.92 -11.45 9.37
CA ALA A 174 31.82 -12.20 8.49
C ALA A 174 33.28 -11.70 8.60
N GLN A 175 33.49 -10.38 8.52
CA GLN A 175 34.80 -9.74 8.71
C GLN A 175 35.39 -10.00 10.10
N LEU A 176 34.56 -10.08 11.15
CA LEU A 176 35.01 -10.42 12.50
C LEU A 176 35.37 -11.91 12.67
N THR A 177 34.76 -12.82 11.91
CA THR A 177 35.19 -14.23 11.86
C THR A 177 36.46 -14.42 11.04
N GLU A 178 36.58 -13.74 9.90
CA GLU A 178 37.77 -13.72 9.05
C GLU A 178 38.99 -13.19 9.81
N LYS A 179 38.87 -12.01 10.46
CA LYS A 179 39.95 -11.45 11.30
C LYS A 179 40.41 -12.42 12.39
N LYS A 180 39.49 -13.17 13.01
CA LYS A 180 39.82 -14.17 14.04
C LYS A 180 40.48 -15.44 13.49
N LEU A 181 40.29 -15.75 12.21
CA LEU A 181 41.00 -16.84 11.53
C LEU A 181 42.44 -16.40 11.23
N LEU A 182 42.60 -15.23 10.58
CA LEU A 182 43.92 -14.62 10.31
C LEU A 182 44.75 -14.44 11.60
N GLU A 183 44.12 -14.06 12.72
CA GLU A 183 44.79 -13.93 14.02
C GLU A 183 45.27 -15.27 14.61
N LYS A 184 44.67 -16.40 14.22
CA LYS A 184 45.17 -17.74 14.59
C LYS A 184 46.32 -18.17 13.68
N GLU A 185 46.13 -18.07 12.37
CA GLU A 185 47.11 -18.42 11.35
C GLU A 185 48.43 -17.67 11.57
N LEU A 186 48.36 -16.36 11.86
CA LEU A 186 49.51 -15.54 12.23
C LEU A 186 50.19 -16.01 13.53
N LYS A 187 49.45 -16.49 14.53
CA LYS A 187 50.01 -17.04 15.78
C LYS A 187 50.63 -18.42 15.58
N GLU A 188 50.16 -19.18 14.60
CA GLU A 188 50.70 -20.50 14.27
C GLU A 188 51.99 -20.38 13.46
N GLU A 189 52.03 -19.48 12.46
CA GLU A 189 53.27 -19.19 11.73
C GLU A 189 54.32 -18.48 12.60
N ASN A 190 53.93 -17.55 13.50
CA ASN A 190 54.87 -16.97 14.46
C ASN A 190 55.51 -18.03 15.36
N LYS A 191 54.73 -18.98 15.93
CA LYS A 191 55.29 -20.10 16.71
C LYS A 191 56.25 -20.97 15.91
N ARG A 192 55.97 -21.19 14.61
CA ARG A 192 56.85 -21.94 13.70
C ARG A 192 58.17 -21.20 13.47
N LEU A 193 58.13 -19.87 13.34
CA LEU A 193 59.32 -19.03 13.27
C LEU A 193 60.11 -19.02 14.59
N ASP A 194 59.43 -18.92 15.74
CA ASP A 194 60.04 -18.99 17.07
C ASP A 194 60.81 -20.31 17.27
N LEU A 195 60.22 -21.44 16.86
CA LEU A 195 60.86 -22.76 16.91
C LEU A 195 62.10 -22.85 16.02
N LEU A 196 62.07 -22.26 14.82
CA LEU A 196 63.23 -22.20 13.91
C LEU A 196 64.35 -21.28 14.46
N MET A 197 63.97 -20.19 15.12
CA MET A 197 64.91 -19.29 15.80
C MET A 197 65.56 -19.97 17.02
N GLU A 198 64.82 -20.76 17.78
CA GLU A 198 65.37 -21.56 18.88
C GLU A 198 66.26 -22.72 18.39
N GLN A 199 65.88 -23.40 17.31
CA GLN A 199 66.75 -24.41 16.67
C GLN A 199 68.09 -23.79 16.24
N THR A 200 68.06 -22.69 15.49
CA THR A 200 69.28 -22.00 15.04
C THR A 200 70.04 -21.28 16.18
N ARG A 201 69.42 -21.10 17.35
CA ARG A 201 70.11 -20.70 18.60
C ARG A 201 70.83 -21.89 19.23
N LEU A 202 70.19 -23.06 19.31
CA LEU A 202 70.78 -24.29 19.86
C LEU A 202 71.97 -24.76 19.01
N GLU A 203 71.86 -24.76 17.68
CA GLU A 203 72.97 -25.08 16.76
C GLU A 203 74.21 -24.20 17.01
N LYS A 204 74.01 -22.91 17.28
CA LYS A 204 75.11 -21.97 17.59
C LYS A 204 75.73 -22.22 18.97
N VAL A 205 74.92 -22.62 19.96
CA VAL A 205 75.43 -23.03 21.28
C VAL A 205 76.25 -24.31 21.17
N GLU A 206 75.72 -25.33 20.49
CA GLU A 206 76.41 -26.61 20.27
C GLU A 206 77.72 -26.42 19.48
N ALA A 207 77.74 -25.50 18.49
CA ALA A 207 78.96 -25.14 17.77
C ALA A 207 80.01 -24.46 18.68
N GLU A 208 79.60 -23.56 19.57
CA GLU A 208 80.51 -22.96 20.55
C GLU A 208 80.99 -23.97 21.61
N GLU A 209 80.14 -24.90 22.05
CA GLU A 209 80.52 -25.98 22.96
C GLU A 209 81.55 -26.93 22.32
N LYS A 210 81.36 -27.32 21.05
CA LYS A 210 82.36 -28.08 20.28
C LYS A 210 83.70 -27.33 20.18
N ARG A 211 83.68 -26.00 19.98
CA ARG A 211 84.91 -25.16 19.98
C ARG A 211 85.58 -25.09 21.37
N ARG A 212 84.81 -25.09 22.46
CA ARG A 212 85.33 -25.16 23.84
C ARG A 212 85.95 -26.53 24.13
N GLU A 213 85.27 -27.62 23.78
CA GLU A 213 85.81 -28.98 23.87
C GLU A 213 87.12 -29.13 23.09
N GLU A 214 87.20 -28.61 21.86
CA GLU A 214 88.44 -28.60 21.10
C GLU A 214 89.57 -27.84 21.81
N ALA A 215 89.26 -26.67 22.40
CA ALA A 215 90.24 -25.90 23.16
C ALA A 215 90.69 -26.63 24.43
N GLU A 216 89.81 -27.39 25.09
CA GLU A 216 90.15 -28.25 26.23
C GLU A 216 90.98 -29.46 25.82
N ARG A 217 90.62 -30.16 24.74
CA ARG A 217 91.42 -31.24 24.15
C ARG A 217 92.79 -30.76 23.64
N LYS A 218 92.94 -29.48 23.31
CA LYS A 218 94.24 -28.83 23.02
C LYS A 218 95.01 -28.54 24.32
N ARG A 219 94.37 -27.92 25.33
CA ARG A 219 94.96 -27.67 26.67
C ARG A 219 95.42 -28.96 27.36
N GLN A 220 94.63 -30.04 27.33
CA GLN A 220 94.98 -31.33 27.92
C GLN A 220 96.18 -32.01 27.25
N ARG A 221 96.38 -31.82 25.93
CA ARG A 221 97.58 -32.30 25.24
C ARG A 221 98.81 -31.53 25.69
N TYR A 222 98.74 -30.20 25.69
CA TYR A 222 99.81 -29.33 26.17
C TYR A 222 100.20 -29.59 27.64
N ILE A 223 99.23 -29.87 28.52
CA ILE A 223 99.51 -30.28 29.91
C ILE A 223 100.26 -31.62 29.96
N LYS A 224 99.91 -32.60 29.13
CA LYS A 224 100.63 -33.90 29.06
C LYS A 224 102.04 -33.75 28.50
N GLU A 225 102.23 -32.86 27.52
CA GLU A 225 103.54 -32.51 26.96
C GLU A 225 104.44 -31.88 28.05
N ILE A 226 103.92 -30.93 28.83
CA ILE A 226 104.64 -30.36 29.99
C ILE A 226 104.92 -31.43 31.06
N GLN A 227 103.94 -32.28 31.39
CA GLN A 227 104.14 -33.39 32.35
C GLN A 227 105.16 -34.44 31.87
N GLN A 228 105.41 -34.54 30.56
CA GLN A 228 106.51 -35.33 30.03
C GLN A 228 107.84 -34.59 30.18
N GLN A 229 107.93 -33.32 29.79
CA GLN A 229 109.14 -32.49 29.95
C GLN A 229 109.60 -32.38 31.42
N VAL A 230 108.67 -32.29 32.37
CA VAL A 230 108.97 -32.29 33.81
C VAL A 230 109.60 -33.62 34.22
N ARG A 231 109.03 -34.76 33.84
CA ARG A 231 109.60 -36.08 34.14
C ARG A 231 110.93 -36.34 33.44
N GLU A 232 111.11 -35.85 32.22
CA GLU A 232 112.39 -35.90 31.52
C GLU A 232 113.46 -35.08 32.26
N LYS A 233 113.10 -33.92 32.82
CA LYS A 233 113.99 -33.12 33.69
C LYS A 233 114.26 -33.79 35.04
N GLU A 234 113.25 -34.35 35.70
CA GLU A 234 113.41 -35.11 36.96
C GLU A 234 114.36 -36.31 36.76
N MET A 235 114.24 -37.03 35.64
CA MET A 235 115.17 -38.12 35.30
C MET A 235 116.60 -37.62 35.04
N LEU A 236 116.78 -36.45 34.41
CA LEU A 236 118.10 -35.83 34.24
C LEU A 236 118.72 -35.42 35.58
N GLU A 237 117.94 -34.81 36.47
CA GLU A 237 118.40 -34.44 37.83
C GLU A 237 118.78 -35.69 38.66
N LEU A 238 118.06 -36.81 38.50
CA LEU A 238 118.43 -38.10 39.09
C LEU A 238 119.74 -38.66 38.51
N PHE A 239 119.97 -38.58 37.19
CA PHE A 239 121.24 -38.99 36.58
C PHE A 239 122.42 -38.08 36.96
N GLU A 240 122.18 -36.80 37.23
CA GLU A 240 123.20 -35.88 37.75
C GLU A 240 123.52 -36.18 39.23
N ALA A 241 122.51 -36.52 40.03
CA ALA A 241 122.69 -36.99 41.41
C ALA A 241 123.44 -38.33 41.49
N GLU A 242 123.16 -39.29 40.60
CA GLU A 242 123.87 -40.58 40.56
C GLU A 242 125.36 -40.40 40.22
N LYS A 243 125.68 -39.51 39.26
CA LYS A 243 127.08 -39.13 38.97
C LYS A 243 127.76 -38.47 40.15
N ALA A 244 127.08 -37.55 40.84
CA ALA A 244 127.60 -36.92 42.05
C ALA A 244 127.85 -37.96 43.16
N GLU A 245 127.01 -38.98 43.30
CA GLU A 245 127.27 -40.12 44.18
C GLU A 245 128.51 -40.92 43.76
N GLU A 246 128.72 -41.20 42.47
CA GLU A 246 129.93 -41.88 41.99
C GLU A 246 131.20 -41.06 42.25
N GLU A 247 131.16 -39.75 42.00
CA GLU A 247 132.24 -38.82 42.33
C GLU A 247 132.51 -38.76 43.85
N CYS A 248 131.46 -38.70 44.67
CA CYS A 248 131.59 -38.79 46.14
C CYS A 248 132.13 -40.16 46.60
N ARG A 249 131.77 -41.27 45.94
CA ARG A 249 132.34 -42.60 46.22
C ARG A 249 133.81 -42.68 45.82
N LEU A 250 134.23 -41.97 44.77
CA LEU A 250 135.64 -41.87 44.36
C LEU A 250 136.44 -40.99 45.33
N LEU A 251 135.92 -39.83 45.70
CA LEU A 251 136.49 -38.94 46.72
C LEU A 251 136.64 -39.63 48.07
N ASN A 252 135.63 -40.40 48.52
CA ASN A 252 135.73 -41.18 49.75
C ASN A 252 136.81 -42.27 49.69
N LYS A 253 137.06 -42.90 48.53
CA LYS A 253 138.18 -43.84 48.37
C LYS A 253 139.54 -43.14 48.50
N VAL A 254 139.67 -41.92 47.97
CA VAL A 254 140.88 -41.08 48.12
C VAL A 254 141.04 -40.64 49.59
N LEU A 255 139.97 -40.19 50.24
CA LEU A 255 139.97 -39.77 51.64
C LEU A 255 140.35 -40.92 52.58
N VAL A 256 139.83 -42.13 52.35
CA VAL A 256 140.21 -43.34 53.13
C VAL A 256 141.67 -43.75 52.89
N ALA A 257 142.24 -43.48 51.71
CA ALA A 257 143.66 -43.68 51.46
C ALA A 257 144.51 -42.66 52.25
N GLN A 258 144.12 -41.39 52.24
CA GLN A 258 144.75 -40.33 53.05
C GLN A 258 144.64 -40.62 54.55
N GLN A 259 143.47 -41.03 55.04
CA GLN A 259 143.25 -41.40 56.44
C GLN A 259 144.17 -42.54 56.89
N LYS A 260 144.47 -43.53 56.04
CA LYS A 260 145.46 -44.58 56.39
C LYS A 260 146.88 -44.03 56.48
N GLU A 261 147.23 -43.05 55.65
CA GLU A 261 148.53 -42.36 55.72
C GLU A 261 148.62 -41.45 56.96
N GLU A 262 147.50 -40.86 57.39
CA GLU A 262 147.38 -40.13 58.66
C GLU A 262 147.37 -41.07 59.87
N GLU A 263 146.70 -42.23 59.82
CA GLU A 263 146.71 -43.23 60.89
C GLU A 263 148.11 -43.76 61.18
N GLN A 264 148.95 -43.93 60.16
CA GLN A 264 150.36 -44.28 60.34
C GLN A 264 151.12 -43.17 61.11
N LYS A 265 151.03 -41.92 60.64
CA LYS A 265 151.63 -40.74 61.30
C LYS A 265 151.06 -40.52 62.73
N ALA A 266 149.79 -40.83 62.94
CA ALA A 266 149.10 -40.72 64.22
C ALA A 266 149.43 -41.88 65.16
N HIS A 267 149.77 -43.07 64.65
CA HIS A 267 150.28 -44.19 65.45
C HIS A 267 151.66 -43.85 66.03
N ASP A 268 152.57 -43.34 65.19
CA ASP A 268 153.87 -42.83 65.61
C ASP A 268 153.70 -41.70 66.66
N GLY A 269 152.77 -40.77 66.40
CA GLY A 269 152.38 -39.72 67.34
C GLY A 269 151.67 -40.20 68.62
N ALA A 270 151.01 -41.37 68.60
CA ALA A 270 150.33 -41.96 69.75
C ALA A 270 151.33 -42.66 70.68
N ILE A 271 152.36 -43.31 70.13
CA ILE A 271 153.51 -43.83 70.90
C ILE A 271 154.21 -42.70 71.66
N TYR A 272 154.24 -41.48 71.08
CA TYR A 272 154.70 -40.28 71.76
C TYR A 272 153.69 -39.79 72.83
N LYS A 273 152.42 -39.58 72.47
CA LYS A 273 151.38 -39.01 73.37
C LYS A 273 150.97 -39.92 74.54
N ARG A 274 151.10 -41.25 74.44
CA ARG A 274 150.73 -42.16 75.53
C ARG A 274 151.57 -41.91 76.79
N LYS A 275 152.84 -41.52 76.61
CA LYS A 275 153.79 -41.15 77.67
C LYS A 275 153.37 -39.92 78.51
N LEU A 276 152.30 -39.23 78.12
CA LEU A 276 151.83 -37.97 78.71
C LEU A 276 150.43 -38.09 79.37
N ARG A 277 149.66 -39.16 79.11
CA ARG A 277 148.22 -39.19 79.47
C ARG A 277 147.90 -39.91 80.78
N ASP A 278 148.84 -40.68 81.33
CA ASP A 278 148.68 -41.34 82.64
C ASP A 278 148.66 -40.33 83.82
N GLU A 279 148.88 -39.05 83.52
CA GLU A 279 148.99 -37.94 84.49
C GLU A 279 147.62 -37.42 85.01
N PHE A 280 146.49 -37.67 84.32
CA PHE A 280 145.29 -36.81 84.43
C PHE A 280 144.00 -37.36 85.10
N LEU A 281 143.76 -38.67 85.13
CA LEU A 281 142.38 -39.22 85.12
C LEU A 281 141.76 -39.48 86.52
N LYS A 282 141.34 -38.42 87.27
CA LYS A 282 141.01 -38.55 88.72
C LYS A 282 139.73 -37.83 89.26
N THR A 283 138.70 -37.48 88.45
CA THR A 283 137.40 -36.87 88.91
C THR A 283 136.23 -37.06 87.91
N THR A 284 134.99 -37.39 88.37
CA THR A 284 133.78 -37.66 87.51
C THR A 284 132.40 -37.54 88.24
N GLU A 285 131.30 -37.56 87.44
CA GLU A 285 129.88 -37.97 87.74
C GLU A 285 128.82 -37.00 88.39
N GLU A 286 127.55 -37.10 87.94
CA GLU A 286 126.35 -36.24 88.24
C GLU A 286 124.98 -37.01 88.11
N ALA A 287 123.80 -36.37 88.34
CA ALA A 287 122.46 -37.04 88.37
C ALA A 287 121.21 -36.14 87.99
N GLU A 288 120.01 -36.73 87.83
CA GLU A 288 118.71 -36.08 87.42
C GLU A 288 117.46 -36.78 88.05
N TYR A 289 116.22 -36.24 87.97
CA TYR A 289 115.03 -36.80 88.68
C TYR A 289 113.56 -36.60 88.15
N PHE A 290 113.12 -35.47 87.56
CA PHE A 290 111.69 -35.02 87.64
C PHE A 290 110.77 -35.27 86.41
N ARG A 291 109.47 -35.60 86.60
CA ARG A 291 108.51 -36.01 85.52
C ARG A 291 107.07 -35.39 85.60
N THR A 292 105.97 -36.12 85.28
CA THR A 292 104.79 -35.59 84.52
C THR A 292 103.36 -35.84 85.09
N VAL A 293 102.33 -35.09 84.59
CA VAL A 293 100.86 -35.17 84.89
C VAL A 293 100.02 -34.76 83.64
N ARG A 294 98.73 -35.18 83.47
CA ARG A 294 97.85 -34.91 82.29
C ARG A 294 96.30 -34.79 82.54
N GLU A 295 95.50 -34.64 81.48
CA GLU A 295 94.11 -34.09 81.34
C GLU A 295 92.88 -35.02 81.62
N GLN A 296 91.62 -34.51 81.45
CA GLN A 296 90.37 -35.17 81.92
C GLN A 296 89.04 -35.05 81.10
N GLU A 297 88.57 -33.86 80.66
CA GLU A 297 87.10 -33.51 80.70
C GLU A 297 86.13 -34.01 79.58
N GLU A 298 85.74 -33.21 78.58
CA GLU A 298 84.40 -33.13 77.90
C GLU A 298 83.50 -34.39 77.77
N LYS A 299 82.18 -34.24 78.05
CA LYS A 299 81.12 -35.24 77.73
C LYS A 299 79.79 -34.82 77.02
N LEU A 300 79.32 -33.55 77.01
CA LEU A 300 77.87 -33.24 76.83
C LEU A 300 77.44 -32.46 75.56
N ARG A 301 76.33 -32.87 74.88
CA ARG A 301 75.72 -32.28 73.64
C ARG A 301 74.17 -32.13 73.73
N GLU A 302 73.46 -31.68 72.66
CA GLU A 302 72.05 -31.18 72.68
C GLU A 302 70.99 -31.94 71.80
N MET A 303 69.69 -31.57 71.86
CA MET A 303 68.50 -32.44 71.63
C MET A 303 67.22 -31.73 71.03
N ARG A 304 67.30 -30.77 70.08
CA ARG A 304 66.27 -29.69 69.91
C ARG A 304 65.46 -29.50 68.58
N MET A 305 65.53 -30.32 67.53
CA MET A 305 65.30 -29.81 66.14
C MET A 305 63.92 -29.94 65.42
N ASN A 306 62.84 -30.49 66.00
CA ASN A 306 61.78 -31.15 65.17
C ASN A 306 60.37 -30.48 64.99
N GLU A 307 59.99 -29.35 65.59
CA GLU A 307 58.55 -28.97 65.68
C GLU A 307 57.95 -28.02 64.59
N PHE A 308 58.75 -27.34 63.76
CA PHE A 308 58.28 -26.11 63.09
C PHE A 308 57.33 -26.26 61.87
N GLN A 309 57.14 -27.45 61.30
CA GLN A 309 56.53 -27.60 59.96
C GLN A 309 54.98 -27.56 59.88
N ARG A 310 54.25 -27.30 60.99
CA ARG A 310 52.81 -27.56 61.08
C ARG A 310 51.85 -26.45 60.60
N GLN A 311 52.34 -25.27 60.20
CA GLN A 311 51.51 -24.04 60.14
C GLN A 311 51.07 -23.56 58.74
N LYS A 312 51.26 -24.35 57.66
CA LYS A 312 51.20 -23.82 56.27
C LYS A 312 49.98 -24.24 55.41
N GLN A 313 48.85 -24.63 56.01
CA GLN A 313 47.71 -25.22 55.26
C GLN A 313 46.35 -24.52 55.38
N GLU A 314 46.20 -23.46 56.18
CA GLU A 314 44.86 -22.87 56.47
C GLU A 314 44.46 -21.69 55.56
N GLU A 315 45.34 -21.17 54.69
CA GLU A 315 45.08 -19.91 53.97
C GLU A 315 44.32 -20.03 52.63
N GLU A 316 44.22 -21.20 52.01
CA GLU A 316 43.67 -21.31 50.63
C GLU A 316 42.12 -21.39 50.56
N ASP A 317 41.45 -21.87 51.60
CA ASP A 317 39.99 -22.08 51.62
C ASP A 317 39.14 -20.79 51.51
N ALA A 318 39.74 -19.62 51.75
CA ALA A 318 39.04 -18.34 51.79
C ALA A 318 38.49 -17.89 50.41
N ARG A 319 39.12 -18.31 49.31
CA ARG A 319 38.92 -17.67 47.99
C ARG A 319 37.67 -18.10 47.22
N ASN A 320 36.99 -19.18 47.64
CA ASN A 320 35.92 -19.83 46.87
C ASN A 320 34.48 -19.33 47.15
N ARG A 321 34.27 -18.28 47.95
CA ARG A 321 32.92 -17.88 48.43
C ARG A 321 32.21 -16.76 47.66
N GLU A 322 32.90 -15.98 46.81
CA GLU A 322 32.29 -14.79 46.18
C GLU A 322 31.45 -15.04 44.91
N THR A 323 31.56 -16.22 44.28
CA THR A 323 30.93 -16.48 42.96
C THR A 323 29.41 -16.73 43.04
N ALA A 324 28.82 -16.82 44.23
CA ALA A 324 27.41 -17.18 44.44
C ALA A 324 26.41 -16.04 44.17
N MET A 325 26.79 -14.77 44.36
CA MET A 325 25.84 -13.64 44.46
C MET A 325 25.22 -13.12 43.14
N LYS A 326 25.50 -13.73 41.98
CA LYS A 326 25.12 -13.19 40.65
C LYS A 326 23.98 -13.94 39.94
N LYS A 327 23.07 -14.61 40.68
CA LYS A 327 21.95 -15.39 40.11
C LYS A 327 20.54 -15.12 40.68
N ALA A 328 20.33 -14.02 41.40
CA ALA A 328 19.04 -13.65 42.00
C ALA A 328 18.36 -12.44 41.32
N ALA A 329 18.19 -12.49 40.00
CA ALA A 329 17.67 -11.37 39.19
C ALA A 329 16.59 -11.73 38.16
N ILE A 330 16.03 -12.95 38.22
CA ILE A 330 15.03 -13.45 37.25
C ILE A 330 13.85 -14.16 37.96
N GLU A 331 13.39 -13.58 39.08
CA GLU A 331 12.09 -13.84 39.72
C GLU A 331 11.62 -12.52 40.38
N ARG A 332 10.34 -12.14 40.42
CA ARG A 332 9.13 -12.69 39.79
C ARG A 332 8.12 -11.56 39.54
N GLU A 333 7.29 -11.76 38.53
CA GLU A 333 5.87 -11.36 38.46
C GLU A 333 5.38 -10.23 39.40
N LYS A 334 5.32 -9.00 38.86
CA LYS A 334 4.33 -7.98 39.27
C LYS A 334 3.51 -7.51 38.08
N GLU A 335 2.87 -8.49 37.46
CA GLU A 335 1.81 -8.34 36.46
C GLU A 335 0.45 -8.59 37.17
N ARG A 336 -0.66 -8.08 36.61
CA ARG A 336 -2.06 -8.37 37.00
C ARG A 336 -2.56 -7.73 38.31
N PHE A 337 -2.71 -6.41 38.32
CA PHE A 337 -3.65 -5.65 39.17
C PHE A 337 -3.75 -4.21 38.60
N LEU A 338 -4.91 -3.55 38.46
CA LEU A 338 -6.32 -3.98 38.51
C LEU A 338 -7.16 -3.02 37.60
N ALA A 339 -8.49 -3.05 37.67
CA ALA A 339 -9.41 -2.22 36.88
C ALA A 339 -10.60 -1.72 37.73
N SER A 340 -11.29 -0.62 37.33
CA SER A 340 -12.49 -0.09 38.01
C SER A 340 -13.34 0.83 37.09
N HIS A 341 -14.68 0.74 37.14
CA HIS A 341 -15.64 1.48 36.30
C HIS A 341 -17.11 1.39 36.80
N GLY A 342 -18.02 2.36 36.51
CA GLY A 342 -19.48 2.26 36.80
C GLY A 342 -20.33 3.57 36.81
N LYS A 343 -21.67 3.50 36.61
CA LYS A 343 -22.70 4.60 36.62
C LYS A 343 -24.17 4.07 36.76
N GLY A 344 -25.19 4.90 37.10
CA GLY A 344 -26.64 4.58 36.87
C GLY A 344 -27.76 5.53 37.45
N ASP A 345 -28.91 5.57 36.73
CA ASP A 345 -30.35 5.61 37.17
C ASP A 345 -31.25 6.89 37.36
N GLU A 346 -32.57 6.73 37.11
CA GLU A 346 -33.70 7.71 37.10
C GLU A 346 -35.07 7.09 37.56
N LEU A 347 -36.02 7.86 38.17
CA LEU A 347 -37.49 7.52 38.22
C LEU A 347 -38.44 8.60 38.84
N LYS A 348 -39.43 9.20 38.12
CA LYS A 348 -40.64 9.93 38.67
C LYS A 348 -41.81 10.13 37.66
N ASN A 349 -43.05 10.33 38.19
CA ASN A 349 -44.28 10.96 37.62
C ASN A 349 -45.44 10.08 37.05
N MET A 350 -46.43 9.65 37.87
CA MET A 350 -47.72 9.03 37.42
C MET A 350 -48.91 9.11 38.45
N MET A 351 -49.48 10.28 38.82
CA MET A 351 -50.65 10.35 39.75
C MET A 351 -51.56 11.62 39.66
N GLU A 352 -52.46 11.81 38.67
CA GLU A 352 -53.38 12.98 38.68
C GLU A 352 -54.70 12.92 37.84
N GLN A 353 -55.68 12.04 38.15
CA GLN A 353 -57.00 12.04 37.46
C GLN A 353 -58.14 11.44 38.33
N PHE A 354 -59.18 12.20 38.81
CA PHE A 354 -60.47 11.60 39.32
C PHE A 354 -61.71 12.49 39.74
N ARG A 355 -61.86 13.80 39.47
CA ARG A 355 -62.64 14.69 40.39
C ARG A 355 -63.89 15.49 39.91
N LEU A 356 -64.87 14.95 39.14
CA LEU A 356 -66.02 15.77 38.64
C LEU A 356 -67.39 15.06 38.43
N ALA A 357 -68.48 15.44 39.15
CA ALA A 357 -69.93 15.33 38.77
C ALA A 357 -70.98 15.71 39.89
N ARG A 358 -72.16 16.24 39.48
CA ARG A 358 -73.52 16.39 40.15
C ARG A 358 -74.04 17.82 40.48
N SER A 359 -75.25 18.19 39.96
CA SER A 359 -76.17 19.28 40.42
C SER A 359 -77.49 19.32 39.57
N ILE A 360 -78.52 20.13 39.97
CA ILE A 360 -79.76 20.64 39.24
C ILE A 360 -81.12 19.89 39.40
N GLU A 361 -82.21 20.59 39.85
CA GLU A 361 -83.69 20.45 39.50
C GLU A 361 -84.66 21.49 40.21
N GLU A 362 -86.01 21.46 39.95
CA GLU A 362 -87.22 22.07 40.65
C GLU A 362 -87.86 23.51 40.33
N LYS A 363 -89.24 23.68 40.35
CA LYS A 363 -90.21 24.89 40.52
C LYS A 363 -91.35 25.22 39.46
N GLU A 364 -92.68 25.52 39.75
CA GLU A 364 -93.69 26.22 38.79
C GLU A 364 -95.26 26.55 39.09
N LYS A 365 -95.97 27.37 38.20
CA LYS A 365 -97.46 27.49 37.70
C LYS A 365 -98.57 28.59 38.14
N GLU A 366 -99.46 29.16 37.23
CA GLU A 366 -100.82 29.88 37.47
C GLU A 366 -101.77 30.47 36.27
N TRP A 367 -103.04 30.94 36.55
CA TRP A 367 -104.01 32.07 36.10
C TRP A 367 -104.83 32.28 34.74
N ARG A 368 -106.15 32.74 34.73
CA ARG A 368 -107.09 33.18 33.58
C ARG A 368 -108.50 33.87 33.96
N GLU A 369 -109.21 34.75 33.13
CA GLU A 369 -110.71 35.15 33.20
C GLU A 369 -111.38 36.25 32.19
N LYS A 370 -112.77 36.33 32.07
CA LYS A 370 -113.82 37.42 31.74
C LYS A 370 -114.33 38.00 30.34
N GLU A 371 -115.66 38.41 30.20
CA GLU A 371 -116.40 39.19 29.08
C GLU A 371 -117.92 39.60 29.40
N LYS A 372 -118.71 40.48 28.67
CA LYS A 372 -120.24 40.64 28.73
C LYS A 372 -121.29 41.11 27.59
N LYS A 373 -121.69 42.40 27.29
CA LYS A 373 -123.13 42.80 26.87
C LYS A 373 -123.45 44.07 25.94
N GLU A 374 -124.77 44.40 25.65
CA GLU A 374 -125.45 45.69 25.15
C GLU A 374 -125.71 45.94 23.59
N ALA A 375 -126.91 45.63 23.02
CA ALA A 375 -127.01 45.13 21.61
C ALA A 375 -127.82 45.83 20.45
N GLU A 376 -129.14 46.06 20.49
CA GLU A 376 -129.96 46.02 19.23
C GLU A 376 -130.04 47.27 18.33
N LYS A 377 -130.24 48.51 18.82
CA LYS A 377 -130.14 49.67 17.89
C LYS A 377 -128.70 49.89 17.40
N ARG A 378 -127.70 49.35 18.12
CA ARG A 378 -126.35 49.17 17.57
C ARG A 378 -126.41 48.21 16.38
N ARG A 379 -127.01 47.02 16.50
CA ARG A 379 -127.14 46.00 15.43
C ARG A 379 -127.58 46.56 14.06
N ALA A 380 -128.59 47.43 13.99
CA ALA A 380 -129.06 47.97 12.71
C ALA A 380 -128.08 48.95 12.03
N LYS A 381 -127.57 49.95 12.76
CA LYS A 381 -126.49 50.82 12.24
C LYS A 381 -125.20 50.03 12.02
N LEU A 382 -124.96 48.99 12.81
CA LEU A 382 -123.91 48.01 12.59
C LEU A 382 -124.14 47.22 11.29
N GLU A 383 -125.35 47.00 10.76
CA GLU A 383 -125.50 46.32 9.45
C GLU A 383 -125.08 47.21 8.28
N GLU A 384 -125.44 48.50 8.27
CA GLU A 384 -125.00 49.43 7.23
C GLU A 384 -123.50 49.78 7.37
N LEU A 385 -123.02 49.94 8.61
CA LEU A 385 -121.59 50.02 8.89
C LEU A 385 -120.88 48.70 8.58
N LYS A 386 -121.50 47.52 8.73
CA LYS A 386 -120.91 46.23 8.32
C LYS A 386 -120.85 46.12 6.81
N LYS A 387 -121.83 46.61 6.04
CA LYS A 387 -121.77 46.59 4.57
C LYS A 387 -120.69 47.51 4.04
N SER A 388 -120.74 48.80 4.39
CA SER A 388 -119.71 49.77 4.01
C SER A 388 -118.32 49.40 4.53
N ARG A 389 -118.21 48.87 5.76
CA ARG A 389 -116.94 48.34 6.29
C ARG A 389 -116.56 46.99 5.72
N ALA A 390 -117.47 46.15 5.22
CA ALA A 390 -117.12 44.94 4.47
C ALA A 390 -116.58 45.31 3.09
N GLU A 391 -117.17 46.27 2.40
CA GLU A 391 -116.65 46.82 1.15
C GLU A 391 -115.28 47.49 1.36
N GLN A 392 -115.11 48.27 2.43
CA GLN A 392 -113.82 48.84 2.84
C GLN A 392 -112.80 47.75 3.22
N ILE A 393 -113.21 46.72 3.96
CA ILE A 393 -112.38 45.57 4.33
C ILE A 393 -112.02 44.76 3.08
N ASP A 394 -112.90 44.62 2.10
CA ASP A 394 -112.64 43.85 0.87
C ASP A 394 -111.81 44.65 -0.14
N ALA A 395 -111.95 45.97 -0.20
CA ALA A 395 -111.01 46.85 -0.89
C ALA A 395 -109.63 46.84 -0.20
N SER A 396 -109.60 46.90 1.13
CA SER A 396 -108.38 46.79 1.94
C SER A 396 -107.72 45.42 1.78
N ARG A 397 -108.48 44.31 1.82
CA ARG A 397 -108.02 42.95 1.53
C ARG A 397 -107.48 42.84 0.11
N LYS A 398 -108.16 43.40 -0.90
CA LYS A 398 -107.66 43.41 -2.29
C LYS A 398 -106.32 44.14 -2.39
N ALA A 399 -106.22 45.37 -1.85
CA ALA A 399 -104.95 46.10 -1.79
C ALA A 399 -103.86 45.33 -1.02
N GLN A 400 -104.21 44.77 0.13
CA GLN A 400 -103.31 43.96 0.96
C GLN A 400 -102.89 42.66 0.27
N THR A 401 -103.75 42.02 -0.54
CA THR A 401 -103.36 40.86 -1.36
C THR A 401 -102.41 41.26 -2.49
N VAL A 402 -102.60 42.42 -3.13
CA VAL A 402 -101.66 42.92 -4.15
C VAL A 402 -100.30 43.23 -3.51
N ILE A 403 -100.29 43.85 -2.33
CA ILE A 403 -99.06 44.07 -1.53
C ILE A 403 -98.42 42.73 -1.17
N ILE A 404 -99.16 41.79 -0.57
CA ILE A 404 -98.66 40.46 -0.21
C ILE A 404 -98.13 39.66 -1.43
N MET A 405 -98.74 39.79 -2.61
CA MET A 405 -98.21 39.15 -3.83
C MET A 405 -96.91 39.80 -4.28
N ARG A 406 -96.83 41.14 -4.27
CA ARG A 406 -95.58 41.86 -4.57
C ARG A 406 -94.48 41.54 -3.57
N ASP A 407 -94.78 41.57 -2.28
CA ASP A 407 -93.83 41.24 -1.21
C ASP A 407 -93.36 39.79 -1.31
N LYS A 408 -94.23 38.85 -1.70
CA LYS A 408 -93.84 37.47 -2.03
C LYS A 408 -92.93 37.40 -3.26
N GLU A 409 -93.24 38.11 -4.33
CA GLU A 409 -92.37 38.14 -5.51
C GLU A 409 -91.00 38.76 -5.20
N ASP A 410 -90.96 39.86 -4.47
CA ASP A 410 -89.73 40.56 -4.13
C ASP A 410 -88.92 39.76 -3.09
N ALA A 411 -89.57 39.07 -2.13
CA ALA A 411 -88.93 38.09 -1.26
C ALA A 411 -88.40 36.86 -2.03
N LEU A 412 -89.11 36.38 -3.06
CA LEU A 412 -88.63 35.30 -3.93
C LEU A 412 -87.43 35.74 -4.77
N LYS A 413 -87.42 36.98 -5.30
CA LYS A 413 -86.26 37.57 -6.01
C LYS A 413 -85.05 37.67 -5.08
N VAL A 414 -85.24 38.15 -3.85
CA VAL A 414 -84.20 38.23 -2.81
C VAL A 414 -83.69 36.83 -2.42
N ALA A 415 -84.57 35.86 -2.17
CA ALA A 415 -84.19 34.50 -1.82
C ALA A 415 -83.43 33.78 -2.96
N GLN A 416 -83.84 33.99 -4.23
CA GLN A 416 -83.10 33.50 -5.39
C GLN A 416 -81.71 34.14 -5.52
N HIS A 417 -81.59 35.45 -5.24
CA HIS A 417 -80.31 36.15 -5.29
C HIS A 417 -79.37 35.71 -4.14
N GLN A 418 -79.89 35.65 -2.92
CA GLN A 418 -79.16 35.14 -1.75
C GLN A 418 -78.70 33.69 -1.96
N ARG A 419 -79.55 32.84 -2.54
CA ARG A 419 -79.16 31.46 -2.89
C ARG A 419 -78.05 31.42 -3.93
N LYS A 420 -78.11 32.21 -5.00
CA LYS A 420 -77.01 32.33 -5.98
C LYS A 420 -75.71 32.80 -5.34
N LEU A 421 -75.75 33.80 -4.46
CA LEU A 421 -74.58 34.28 -3.73
C LEU A 421 -74.01 33.22 -2.79
N TYR A 422 -74.87 32.44 -2.12
CA TYR A 422 -74.47 31.30 -1.29
C TYR A 422 -73.81 30.19 -2.12
N ASP A 423 -74.45 29.77 -3.22
CA ASP A 423 -73.95 28.73 -4.12
C ASP A 423 -72.58 29.16 -4.73
N GLU A 424 -72.43 30.43 -5.12
CA GLU A 424 -71.16 31.01 -5.55
C GLU A 424 -70.10 31.06 -4.44
N HIS A 425 -70.47 31.40 -3.21
CA HIS A 425 -69.56 31.43 -2.07
C HIS A 425 -69.06 30.03 -1.72
N MET A 426 -69.96 29.05 -1.66
CA MET A 426 -69.62 27.64 -1.45
C MET A 426 -68.69 27.12 -2.54
N ALA A 427 -68.96 27.43 -3.82
CA ALA A 427 -68.09 27.05 -4.93
C ALA A 427 -66.70 27.74 -4.90
N LYS A 428 -66.59 28.94 -4.29
CA LYS A 428 -65.30 29.63 -4.07
C LYS A 428 -64.53 29.02 -2.91
N GLU A 429 -65.17 28.70 -1.78
CA GLU A 429 -64.51 28.03 -0.66
C GLU A 429 -64.14 26.58 -0.97
N GLU A 430 -64.94 25.85 -1.77
CA GLU A 430 -64.56 24.52 -2.25
C GLU A 430 -63.30 24.57 -3.13
N LYS A 431 -63.21 25.51 -4.08
CA LYS A 431 -61.98 25.71 -4.87
C LYS A 431 -60.78 26.05 -3.98
N ARG A 432 -60.94 26.94 -3.00
CA ARG A 432 -59.87 27.24 -2.02
C ARG A 432 -59.51 26.05 -1.15
N ARG A 433 -60.45 25.14 -0.84
CA ARG A 433 -60.20 23.88 -0.13
C ARG A 433 -59.40 22.92 -1.00
N GLU A 434 -59.78 22.75 -2.26
CA GLU A 434 -59.01 21.96 -3.23
C GLU A 434 -57.61 22.51 -3.45
N GLU A 435 -57.45 23.83 -3.62
CA GLU A 435 -56.14 24.48 -3.79
C GLU A 435 -55.23 24.26 -2.57
N LYS A 436 -55.79 24.37 -1.35
CA LYS A 436 -55.08 24.05 -0.10
C LYS A 436 -54.67 22.58 -0.04
N GLU A 437 -55.55 21.65 -0.42
CA GLU A 437 -55.22 20.22 -0.43
C GLU A 437 -54.19 19.85 -1.50
N ARG A 438 -54.29 20.40 -2.72
CA ARG A 438 -53.28 20.25 -3.78
C ARG A 438 -51.92 20.79 -3.32
N HIS A 439 -51.90 21.96 -2.68
CA HIS A 439 -50.67 22.55 -2.13
C HIS A 439 -50.09 21.72 -0.98
N ARG A 440 -50.94 21.20 -0.07
CA ARG A 440 -50.56 20.28 1.01
C ARG A 440 -49.95 18.98 0.47
N LEU A 441 -50.56 18.36 -0.55
CA LEU A 441 -50.05 17.16 -1.20
C LEU A 441 -48.69 17.43 -1.86
N PHE A 442 -48.54 18.55 -2.57
CA PHE A 442 -47.27 18.97 -3.17
C PHE A 442 -46.17 19.25 -2.13
N LEU A 443 -46.50 19.86 -0.99
CA LEU A 443 -45.55 20.03 0.12
C LEU A 443 -45.13 18.68 0.73
N LEU A 444 -46.06 17.74 0.90
CA LEU A 444 -45.74 16.39 1.37
C LEU A 444 -44.86 15.64 0.35
N GLU A 445 -45.10 15.81 -0.95
CA GLU A 445 -44.25 15.27 -2.02
C GLU A 445 -42.84 15.87 -1.99
N GLN A 446 -42.69 17.19 -1.83
CA GLN A 446 -41.39 17.85 -1.68
C GLN A 446 -40.63 17.41 -0.42
N ILE A 447 -41.33 17.25 0.71
CA ILE A 447 -40.73 16.75 1.96
C ILE A 447 -40.24 15.31 1.77
N ASN A 448 -41.06 14.45 1.16
CA ASN A 448 -40.69 13.07 0.86
C ASN A 448 -39.55 12.97 -0.17
N ALA A 449 -39.46 13.88 -1.14
CA ALA A 449 -38.35 13.96 -2.08
C ALA A 449 -37.04 14.34 -1.37
N LYS A 450 -37.04 15.44 -0.60
CA LYS A 450 -35.86 15.87 0.17
C LYS A 450 -35.42 14.87 1.24
N GLU A 451 -36.37 14.13 1.82
CA GLU A 451 -36.03 13.06 2.77
C GLU A 451 -35.39 11.87 2.06
N LYS A 452 -35.85 11.49 0.87
CA LYS A 452 -35.18 10.49 0.01
C LYS A 452 -33.78 10.95 -0.40
N GLU A 453 -33.59 12.20 -0.80
CA GLU A 453 -32.27 12.79 -1.11
C GLU A 453 -31.34 12.73 0.11
N ARG A 454 -31.83 13.13 1.30
CA ARG A 454 -31.08 13.08 2.57
C ARG A 454 -30.74 11.65 3.01
N ILE A 455 -31.61 10.68 2.73
CA ILE A 455 -31.33 9.25 2.95
C ILE A 455 -30.30 8.75 1.94
N HIS A 456 -30.45 9.07 0.64
CA HIS A 456 -29.50 8.69 -0.41
C HIS A 456 -28.09 9.20 -0.09
N PHE A 457 -27.94 10.50 0.18
CA PHE A 457 -26.65 11.09 0.55
C PHE A 457 -26.02 10.45 1.80
N ARG A 458 -26.84 9.99 2.76
CA ARG A 458 -26.36 9.23 3.93
C ARG A 458 -25.93 7.80 3.59
N MET A 459 -26.63 7.12 2.69
CA MET A 459 -26.22 5.81 2.19
C MET A 459 -24.94 5.92 1.37
N GLU A 460 -24.89 6.84 0.42
CA GLU A 460 -23.73 7.17 -0.41
C GLU A 460 -22.50 7.50 0.44
N LYS A 461 -22.61 8.36 1.47
CA LYS A 461 -21.48 8.65 2.39
C LYS A 461 -21.09 7.47 3.30
N TYR A 462 -22.01 6.53 3.56
CA TYR A 462 -21.71 5.30 4.28
C TYR A 462 -21.05 4.25 3.35
N GLU A 463 -21.44 4.21 2.08
CA GLU A 463 -20.86 3.36 1.05
C GLU A 463 -19.46 3.85 0.65
N ASP A 464 -19.25 5.17 0.49
CA ASP A 464 -17.93 5.80 0.39
C ASP A 464 -17.01 5.37 1.56
N GLY A 465 -17.48 5.55 2.79
CA GLY A 465 -16.72 5.22 3.99
C GLY A 465 -16.50 3.72 4.20
N LYS A 466 -17.31 2.87 3.55
CA LYS A 466 -17.12 1.41 3.48
C LYS A 466 -16.12 1.04 2.39
N ALA A 467 -16.17 1.69 1.23
CA ALA A 467 -15.24 1.51 0.12
C ALA A 467 -13.82 1.93 0.55
N GLN A 468 -13.66 3.11 1.15
CA GLN A 468 -12.38 3.59 1.68
C GLN A 468 -11.75 2.59 2.67
N ARG A 469 -12.53 2.04 3.62
CA ARG A 469 -12.03 0.99 4.53
C ARG A 469 -11.68 -0.33 3.82
N GLN A 470 -12.37 -0.65 2.72
CA GLN A 470 -12.03 -1.81 1.90
C GLN A 470 -10.76 -1.57 1.09
N GLU A 471 -10.54 -0.36 0.57
CA GLU A 471 -9.31 0.08 -0.09
C GLU A 471 -8.13 0.07 0.89
N GLU A 472 -8.27 0.65 2.09
CA GLU A 472 -7.28 0.58 3.18
C GLU A 472 -6.90 -0.87 3.50
N VAL A 473 -7.89 -1.75 3.72
CA VAL A 473 -7.66 -3.18 4.02
C VAL A 473 -7.08 -3.96 2.84
N VAL A 474 -7.23 -3.50 1.60
CA VAL A 474 -6.57 -4.07 0.41
C VAL A 474 -5.14 -3.55 0.29
N MET A 475 -4.90 -2.26 0.50
CA MET A 475 -3.56 -1.65 0.47
C MET A 475 -2.67 -2.20 1.59
N ASP A 476 -3.21 -2.39 2.80
CA ASP A 476 -2.50 -3.04 3.89
C ASP A 476 -2.06 -4.46 3.53
N LYS A 477 -2.90 -5.22 2.80
CA LYS A 477 -2.56 -6.56 2.32
C LYS A 477 -1.53 -6.55 1.20
N THR A 478 -1.64 -5.66 0.21
CA THR A 478 -0.64 -5.61 -0.88
C THR A 478 0.73 -5.15 -0.37
N ILE A 479 0.78 -4.25 0.62
CA ILE A 479 2.01 -3.86 1.31
C ILE A 479 2.55 -5.01 2.16
N ASP A 480 1.68 -5.76 2.86
CA ASP A 480 2.07 -6.93 3.63
C ASP A 480 2.65 -8.06 2.76
N ASP A 481 2.00 -8.38 1.65
CA ASP A 481 2.44 -9.38 0.67
C ASP A 481 3.75 -8.93 0.00
N TYR A 482 3.88 -7.64 -0.34
CA TYR A 482 5.12 -7.07 -0.88
C TYR A 482 6.28 -7.16 0.13
N LEU A 483 6.04 -6.89 1.42
CA LEU A 483 7.03 -7.08 2.48
C LEU A 483 7.43 -8.56 2.64
N VAL A 484 6.49 -9.50 2.50
CA VAL A 484 6.78 -10.94 2.52
C VAL A 484 7.61 -11.36 1.30
N GLN A 485 7.25 -10.92 0.09
CA GLN A 485 8.04 -11.14 -1.13
C GLN A 485 9.46 -10.59 -0.99
N LYS A 486 9.60 -9.40 -0.39
CA LYS A 486 10.91 -8.75 -0.18
C LYS A 486 11.79 -9.50 0.83
N ILE A 487 11.19 -10.07 1.87
CA ILE A 487 11.89 -10.94 2.84
C ILE A 487 12.25 -12.29 2.19
N GLN A 488 11.38 -12.85 1.34
CA GLN A 488 11.71 -14.06 0.58
C GLN A 488 12.88 -13.81 -0.40
N GLY A 489 12.89 -12.69 -1.11
CA GLY A 489 14.02 -12.28 -1.96
C GLY A 489 15.35 -12.10 -1.21
N LEU A 490 15.35 -11.98 0.12
CA LEU A 490 16.59 -12.02 0.92
C LEU A 490 17.05 -13.46 1.23
N ARG A 491 16.12 -14.42 1.37
CA ARG A 491 16.43 -15.85 1.45
C ARG A 491 16.98 -16.35 0.11
N ASP A 492 16.38 -15.92 -0.99
CA ASP A 492 16.81 -16.28 -2.36
C ASP A 492 18.20 -15.70 -2.70
N LEU A 493 18.61 -14.62 -2.02
CA LEU A 493 19.96 -14.04 -2.05
C LEU A 493 20.92 -14.68 -1.00
N ASN A 494 20.60 -15.85 -0.46
CA ASN A 494 21.40 -16.62 0.49
C ASN A 494 21.83 -15.86 1.77
N MET A 495 21.04 -14.89 2.24
CA MET A 495 21.29 -14.27 3.56
C MET A 495 21.14 -15.33 4.67
N PRO A 496 21.99 -15.33 5.72
CA PRO A 496 21.85 -16.29 6.81
C PRO A 496 20.54 -16.10 7.58
N GLU A 497 19.80 -17.20 7.75
CA GLU A 497 18.42 -17.24 8.29
C GLU A 497 18.23 -16.56 9.65
N ASN A 498 19.26 -16.53 10.51
CA ASN A 498 19.23 -15.80 11.77
C ASN A 498 18.95 -14.29 11.59
N TYR A 499 19.52 -13.70 10.54
CA TYR A 499 19.32 -12.29 10.20
C TYR A 499 17.95 -12.03 9.57
N ILE A 500 17.43 -12.98 8.78
CA ILE A 500 16.08 -12.93 8.22
C ILE A 500 15.03 -12.97 9.32
N LYS A 501 15.18 -13.87 10.31
CA LYS A 501 14.34 -13.91 11.53
C LYS A 501 14.40 -12.61 12.34
N ASP A 502 15.56 -11.97 12.46
CA ASP A 502 15.71 -10.64 13.09
C ASP A 502 14.98 -9.54 12.31
N ILE A 503 14.99 -9.58 10.96
CA ILE A 503 14.22 -8.65 10.10
C ILE A 503 12.72 -8.89 10.25
N GLU A 504 12.25 -10.13 10.15
CA GLU A 504 10.83 -10.49 10.29
C GLU A 504 10.22 -9.99 11.62
N ARG A 505 10.98 -10.11 12.71
CA ARG A 505 10.58 -9.62 14.05
C ARG A 505 10.44 -8.10 14.08
N GLN A 506 11.40 -7.37 13.50
CA GLN A 506 11.37 -5.91 13.46
C GLN A 506 10.30 -5.37 12.50
N VAL A 507 10.05 -6.03 11.37
CA VAL A 507 8.95 -5.69 10.44
C VAL A 507 7.58 -5.93 11.10
N LYS A 508 7.40 -7.02 11.86
CA LYS A 508 6.19 -7.23 12.70
C LYS A 508 6.01 -6.15 13.77
N ALA A 509 7.11 -5.59 14.30
CA ALA A 509 7.10 -4.47 15.25
C ALA A 509 6.82 -3.09 14.59
N ILE A 510 6.86 -2.98 13.25
CA ILE A 510 6.34 -1.81 12.52
C ILE A 510 4.82 -1.91 12.37
N LYS A 511 4.29 -3.10 12.03
CA LYS A 511 2.84 -3.34 11.84
C LYS A 511 1.98 -3.22 13.12
N THR A 512 2.61 -3.02 14.27
CA THR A 512 1.96 -2.97 15.61
C THR A 512 2.10 -1.59 16.25
N LYS A 513 2.39 -0.56 15.44
CA LYS A 513 2.44 0.86 15.78
C LYS A 513 1.57 1.66 14.83
#